data_AF-A0A7K2IXL4-F1
#
_entry.id   AF-A0A7K2IXL4-F1
#
_cell.length_a   1.000
_cell.length_b   1.000
_cell.length_c   1.000
_cell.angle_alpha   90.00
_cell.angle_beta   90.00
_cell.angle_gamma   90.00
#
_symmetry.space_group_name_H-M   'P 1'
#
loop_
_entity.id
_entity.type
_entity.pdbx_description
1 polymer ?
#
loop_
_entity_poly.entity_id
_entity_poly.type
_entity_poly.pdbx_seq_one_letter_code
_entity_poly.pdbx_strand_id
1 'polypeptide(L)'
;MPAERIWFDVPYAQKDEAKARGARWDPQARRWYAPRPGIAALDRWAARPDVPDLLPGEDRSLDSELFVDLVPTTCWFTNVRSCVSQQDWERLRRMVVNWAGQVCEICGATADRSVSRWLEVHERWVFDERSRTQILRRLICVCTPCHTVTHFGLARVRGGQALAHLIEVTGASAEQAERHVRHAFAVWEDRSRLVWELDLSMLTDAGITVQPPPDALRRAQEARAELTRQRAPF
;
A
#
# COMPACT_ATOMS: atom_id res chain seq x y z
N MET A 1 -36.03 16.75 2.85
CA MET A 1 -35.16 15.59 3.10
C MET A 1 -33.97 15.71 2.18
N PRO A 2 -32.71 15.64 2.65
CA PRO A 2 -31.57 15.55 1.75
C PRO A 2 -31.74 14.34 0.83
N ALA A 3 -31.40 14.49 -0.45
CA ALA A 3 -31.51 13.40 -1.41
C ALA A 3 -30.69 12.19 -0.93
N GLU A 4 -31.31 11.02 -0.92
CA GLU A 4 -30.67 9.77 -0.53
C GLU A 4 -29.48 9.48 -1.45
N ARG A 5 -28.27 9.43 -0.89
CA ARG A 5 -27.03 9.14 -1.61
C ARG A 5 -26.83 7.64 -1.65
N ILE A 6 -26.77 7.06 -2.85
CA ILE A 6 -26.32 5.68 -3.03
C ILE A 6 -24.81 5.70 -3.25
N TRP A 7 -24.07 4.95 -2.42
CA TRP A 7 -22.62 4.92 -2.45
C TRP A 7 -22.07 3.82 -3.38
N PHE A 8 -20.88 4.07 -3.93
CA PHE A 8 -20.19 3.17 -4.85
C PHE A 8 -18.70 3.07 -4.52
N ASP A 9 -18.14 1.88 -4.71
CA ASP A 9 -16.71 1.58 -4.60
C ASP A 9 -16.12 1.48 -6.00
N VAL A 10 -15.93 2.65 -6.63
CA VAL A 10 -15.43 2.75 -8.02
C VAL A 10 -13.90 2.67 -8.02
N PRO A 11 -13.29 1.68 -8.68
CA PRO A 11 -11.85 1.64 -8.90
C PRO A 11 -11.32 2.90 -9.57
N TYR A 12 -10.13 3.37 -9.19
CA TYR A 12 -9.54 4.57 -9.79
C TYR A 12 -9.51 4.56 -11.32
N ALA A 13 -9.19 3.41 -11.94
CA ALA A 13 -9.15 3.26 -13.40
C ALA A 13 -10.51 3.43 -14.10
N GLN A 14 -11.61 3.32 -13.36
CA GLN A 14 -12.98 3.33 -13.88
C GLN A 14 -13.73 4.62 -13.49
N LYS A 15 -13.04 5.58 -12.86
CA LYS A 15 -13.62 6.83 -12.36
C LYS A 15 -14.31 7.67 -13.44
N ASP A 16 -13.70 7.76 -14.62
CA ASP A 16 -14.22 8.58 -15.72
C ASP A 16 -15.45 7.91 -16.34
N GLU A 17 -15.45 6.57 -16.39
CA GLU A 17 -16.58 5.74 -16.78
C GLU A 17 -17.78 5.90 -15.84
N ALA A 18 -17.53 5.94 -14.52
CA ALA A 18 -18.57 6.15 -13.52
C ALA A 18 -19.12 7.57 -13.57
N LYS A 19 -18.24 8.57 -13.71
CA LYS A 19 -18.62 9.98 -13.84
C LYS A 19 -19.49 10.22 -15.07
N ALA A 20 -19.14 9.64 -16.22
CA ALA A 20 -19.92 9.70 -17.45
C ALA A 20 -21.33 9.11 -17.28
N ARG A 21 -21.48 8.11 -16.40
CA ARG A 21 -22.77 7.48 -16.05
C ARG A 21 -23.55 8.19 -14.94
N GLY A 22 -23.09 9.37 -14.51
CA GLY A 22 -23.81 10.21 -13.56
C GLY A 22 -23.35 10.08 -12.10
N ALA A 23 -22.31 9.28 -11.81
CA ALA A 23 -21.72 9.28 -10.48
C ALA A 23 -21.07 10.65 -10.17
N ARG A 24 -21.00 10.97 -8.87
CA ARG A 24 -20.39 12.18 -8.32
C ARG A 24 -19.41 11.78 -7.23
N TRP A 25 -18.37 12.58 -7.03
CA TRP A 25 -17.38 12.36 -5.98
C TRP A 25 -17.73 13.22 -4.76
N ASP A 26 -17.78 12.59 -3.59
CA ASP A 26 -17.82 13.32 -2.32
C ASP A 26 -16.40 13.41 -1.74
N PRO A 27 -15.82 14.61 -1.62
CA PRO A 27 -14.46 14.77 -1.11
C PRO A 27 -14.34 14.52 0.40
N GLN A 28 -15.41 14.69 1.18
CA GLN A 28 -15.41 14.45 2.62
C GLN A 28 -15.53 12.96 2.92
N ALA A 29 -16.47 12.27 2.27
CA ALA A 29 -16.64 10.82 2.40
C ALA A 29 -15.58 10.04 1.61
N ARG A 30 -14.90 10.69 0.66
CA ARG A 30 -13.93 10.10 -0.27
C ARG A 30 -14.51 8.88 -0.97
N ARG A 31 -15.76 9.01 -1.42
CA ARG A 31 -16.54 7.93 -2.01
C ARG A 31 -17.38 8.46 -3.15
N TRP A 32 -17.58 7.62 -4.16
CA TRP A 32 -18.47 7.91 -5.27
C TRP A 32 -19.91 7.71 -4.84
N TYR A 33 -20.81 8.57 -5.31
CA TYR A 33 -22.24 8.45 -5.06
C TYR A 33 -23.09 8.77 -6.30
N ALA A 34 -24.31 8.25 -6.33
CA ALA A 34 -25.33 8.69 -7.28
C ALA A 34 -26.21 9.77 -6.61
N PRO A 35 -26.53 10.86 -7.32
CA PRO A 35 -27.38 11.92 -6.77
C PRO A 35 -28.86 11.52 -6.65
N ARG A 36 -29.25 10.36 -7.21
CA ARG A 36 -30.60 9.79 -7.16
C ARG A 36 -30.54 8.27 -7.29
N PRO A 37 -31.56 7.55 -6.80
CA PRO A 37 -31.66 6.11 -6.99
C PRO A 37 -31.95 5.70 -8.45
N GLY A 38 -31.77 4.41 -8.74
CA GLY A 38 -32.20 3.77 -10.00
C GLY A 38 -31.30 4.00 -11.22
N ILE A 39 -30.02 4.35 -11.03
CA ILE A 39 -29.05 4.44 -12.14
C ILE A 39 -28.37 3.08 -12.33
N ALA A 40 -29.06 2.13 -12.98
CA ALA A 40 -28.61 0.74 -13.14
C ALA A 40 -27.20 0.61 -13.76
N ALA A 41 -26.80 1.58 -14.57
CA ALA A 41 -25.47 1.61 -15.18
C ALA A 41 -24.31 1.73 -14.17
N LEU A 42 -24.61 2.04 -12.89
CA LEU A 42 -23.66 2.13 -11.79
C LEU A 42 -23.61 0.85 -10.92
N ASP A 43 -24.54 -0.10 -11.09
CA ASP A 43 -24.74 -1.23 -10.17
C ASP A 43 -23.50 -2.12 -9.99
N ARG A 44 -22.66 -2.24 -11.03
CA ARG A 44 -21.39 -3.00 -10.93
C ARG A 44 -20.40 -2.44 -9.92
N TRP A 45 -20.54 -1.18 -9.51
CA TRP A 45 -19.71 -0.54 -8.48
C TRP A 45 -20.45 -0.39 -7.15
N ALA A 46 -21.62 -1.04 -7.00
CA ALA A 46 -22.42 -0.93 -5.78
C ALA A 46 -21.54 -1.11 -4.55
N ALA A 47 -21.74 -0.22 -3.56
CA ALA A 47 -21.03 -0.27 -2.30
C ALA A 47 -21.11 -1.68 -1.69
N ARG A 48 -19.95 -2.21 -1.30
CA ARG A 48 -19.89 -3.41 -0.46
C ARG A 48 -19.92 -2.96 1.02
N PRO A 49 -20.14 -3.89 1.98
CA PRO A 49 -20.02 -3.58 3.40
C PRO A 49 -18.71 -2.83 3.69
N ASP A 50 -18.71 -1.89 4.62
CA ASP A 50 -17.46 -1.21 4.96
C ASP A 50 -16.49 -2.17 5.66
N VAL A 51 -15.20 -1.88 5.53
CA VAL A 51 -14.14 -2.64 6.21
C VAL A 51 -14.08 -2.14 7.65
N PRO A 52 -13.94 -3.01 8.67
CA PRO A 52 -13.79 -2.57 10.04
C PRO A 52 -12.60 -1.61 10.19
N ASP A 53 -12.76 -0.59 11.03
CA ASP A 53 -11.72 0.41 11.27
C ASP A 53 -10.43 -0.18 11.83
N LEU A 54 -10.49 -1.32 12.51
CA LEU A 54 -9.36 -2.13 12.97
C LEU A 54 -9.43 -3.51 12.32
N LEU A 55 -8.39 -3.87 11.56
CA LEU A 55 -8.31 -5.18 10.92
C LEU A 55 -7.96 -6.26 11.97
N PRO A 56 -8.54 -7.47 11.89
CA PRO A 56 -8.23 -8.55 12.82
C PRO A 56 -6.74 -8.90 12.80
N GLY A 57 -6.08 -8.85 13.96
CA GLY A 57 -4.65 -9.15 14.07
C GLY A 57 -3.71 -8.03 13.58
N GLU A 58 -4.24 -6.86 13.22
CA GLU A 58 -3.44 -5.68 12.92
C GLU A 58 -2.70 -5.20 14.16
N ASP A 59 -1.39 -4.98 14.02
CA ASP A 59 -0.56 -4.42 15.07
C ASP A 59 -0.18 -2.98 14.71
N ARG A 60 -0.86 -2.03 15.35
CA ARG A 60 -0.64 -0.59 15.16
C ARG A 60 0.57 -0.06 15.93
N SER A 61 1.12 -0.85 16.82
CA SER A 61 2.39 -0.51 17.47
C SER A 61 3.58 -0.74 16.55
N LEU A 62 3.43 -1.57 15.51
CA LEU A 62 4.49 -1.81 14.53
C LEU A 62 4.78 -0.54 13.72
N ASP A 63 5.96 0.00 13.99
CA ASP A 63 6.74 0.92 13.16
C ASP A 63 5.95 2.06 12.51
N SER A 64 5.38 2.91 13.35
CA SER A 64 4.90 4.26 12.95
C SER A 64 6.07 5.23 12.66
N GLU A 65 7.31 4.82 12.89
CA GLU A 65 8.51 5.59 12.57
C GLU A 65 8.91 5.46 11.09
N LEU A 66 9.70 6.40 10.59
CA LEU A 66 10.21 6.33 9.22
C LEU A 66 11.45 5.47 9.14
N PHE A 67 11.40 4.41 8.34
CA PHE A 67 12.55 3.56 8.06
C PHE A 67 12.48 2.98 6.64
N VAL A 68 13.64 2.61 6.13
CA VAL A 68 13.79 1.82 4.90
C VAL A 68 13.27 0.39 5.11
N ASP A 69 12.22 0.01 4.40
CA ASP A 69 11.51 -1.28 4.52
C ASP A 69 11.51 -2.01 3.17
N LEU A 70 12.64 -2.66 2.88
CA LEU A 70 12.82 -3.36 1.61
C LEU A 70 12.21 -4.75 1.66
N VAL A 71 11.24 -4.97 0.77
CA VAL A 71 10.63 -6.29 0.57
C VAL A 71 11.60 -7.20 -0.20
N PRO A 72 11.85 -8.45 0.27
CA PRO A 72 12.72 -9.40 -0.39
C PRO A 72 12.33 -9.61 -1.86
N THR A 73 13.32 -9.85 -2.72
CA THR A 73 13.08 -10.03 -4.16
C THR A 73 12.13 -11.17 -4.47
N THR A 74 12.20 -12.26 -3.70
CA THR A 74 11.33 -13.43 -3.83
C THR A 74 9.87 -13.16 -3.45
N CYS A 75 9.57 -11.99 -2.90
CA CYS A 75 8.24 -11.52 -2.54
C CYS A 75 7.69 -10.44 -3.48
N TRP A 76 8.43 -10.09 -4.55
CA TRP A 76 7.97 -9.09 -5.52
C TRP A 76 6.69 -9.52 -6.23
N PHE A 77 5.96 -8.54 -6.77
CA PHE A 77 4.70 -8.69 -7.49
C PHE A 77 3.49 -9.14 -6.65
N THR A 78 3.69 -9.46 -5.37
CA THR A 78 2.62 -9.75 -4.40
C THR A 78 2.50 -8.68 -3.35
N ASN A 79 1.65 -7.69 -3.65
CA ASN A 79 1.18 -6.71 -2.68
C ASN A 79 -0.32 -6.89 -2.47
N VAL A 80 -0.90 -6.22 -1.47
CA VAL A 80 -2.32 -6.40 -1.16
C VAL A 80 -3.18 -6.04 -2.36
N ARG A 81 -2.84 -4.95 -3.06
CA ARG A 81 -3.57 -4.49 -4.24
C ARG A 81 -3.61 -5.53 -5.37
N SER A 82 -2.58 -6.35 -5.56
CA SER A 82 -2.56 -7.42 -6.56
C SER A 82 -3.30 -8.68 -6.11
N CYS A 83 -3.53 -8.84 -4.81
CA CYS A 83 -4.19 -10.01 -4.22
C CYS A 83 -5.67 -9.77 -3.88
N VAL A 84 -6.25 -8.60 -4.18
CA VAL A 84 -7.66 -8.30 -3.92
C VAL A 84 -8.34 -7.68 -5.13
N SER A 85 -9.67 -7.71 -5.17
CA SER A 85 -10.40 -7.01 -6.24
C SER A 85 -10.14 -5.49 -6.15
N GLN A 86 -10.19 -4.78 -7.29
CA GLN A 86 -9.97 -3.33 -7.26
C GLN A 86 -11.01 -2.58 -6.41
N GLN A 87 -12.23 -3.12 -6.25
CA GLN A 87 -13.24 -2.54 -5.36
C GLN A 87 -12.84 -2.71 -3.89
N ASP A 88 -12.33 -3.88 -3.51
CA ASP A 88 -11.84 -4.14 -2.14
C ASP A 88 -10.60 -3.31 -1.83
N TRP A 89 -9.72 -3.12 -2.82
CA TRP A 89 -8.60 -2.19 -2.68
C TRP A 89 -9.06 -0.76 -2.39
N GLU A 90 -10.07 -0.24 -3.09
CA GLU A 90 -10.60 1.10 -2.80
C GLU A 90 -11.26 1.18 -1.42
N ARG A 91 -11.93 0.10 -0.96
CA ARG A 91 -12.49 0.00 0.39
C ARG A 91 -11.39 0.07 1.46
N LEU A 92 -10.36 -0.77 1.34
CA LEU A 92 -9.19 -0.79 2.23
C LEU A 92 -8.48 0.56 2.24
N ARG A 93 -8.19 1.10 1.04
CA ARG A 93 -7.53 2.39 0.89
C ARG A 93 -8.32 3.52 1.55
N ARG A 94 -9.65 3.55 1.37
CA ARG A 94 -10.51 4.55 1.99
C ARG A 94 -10.49 4.42 3.52
N MET A 95 -10.64 3.20 4.04
CA MET A 95 -10.60 2.92 5.48
C MET A 95 -9.30 3.45 6.11
N VAL A 96 -8.15 3.05 5.56
CA VAL A 96 -6.83 3.42 6.12
C VAL A 96 -6.63 4.94 6.12
N VAL A 97 -6.93 5.62 5.01
CA VAL A 97 -6.70 7.08 4.94
C VAL A 97 -7.70 7.88 5.78
N ASN A 98 -8.93 7.38 5.94
CA ASN A 98 -9.93 8.02 6.79
C ASN A 98 -9.56 7.87 8.27
N TRP A 99 -9.15 6.67 8.69
CA TRP A 99 -8.66 6.41 10.04
C TRP A 99 -7.45 7.29 10.38
N ALA A 100 -6.49 7.40 9.47
CA ALA A 100 -5.31 8.25 9.62
C ALA A 100 -5.63 9.76 9.65
N GLY A 101 -6.90 10.17 9.65
CA GLY A 101 -7.27 11.59 9.69
C GLY A 101 -6.80 12.38 8.48
N GLN A 102 -6.54 11.70 7.35
CA GLN A 102 -5.99 12.31 6.13
C GLN A 102 -4.61 12.95 6.29
N VAL A 103 -3.79 12.40 7.18
CA VAL A 103 -2.37 12.73 7.31
C VAL A 103 -1.51 11.49 7.10
N CYS A 104 -0.22 11.72 6.83
CA CYS A 104 0.80 10.68 6.94
C CYS A 104 0.93 10.25 8.40
N GLU A 105 0.79 8.97 8.69
CA GLU A 105 0.93 8.42 10.05
C GLU A 105 2.37 8.51 10.56
N ILE A 106 3.35 8.73 9.67
CA ILE A 106 4.77 8.83 10.02
C ILE A 106 5.19 10.28 10.32
N CYS A 107 4.91 11.22 9.41
CA CYS A 107 5.42 12.60 9.50
C CYS A 107 4.32 13.67 9.66
N GLY A 108 3.04 13.27 9.73
CA GLY A 108 1.91 14.20 9.88
C GLY A 108 1.55 15.03 8.64
N ALA A 109 2.28 14.90 7.53
CA ALA A 109 2.01 15.64 6.31
C ALA A 109 0.64 15.29 5.68
N THR A 110 -0.11 16.30 5.24
CA THR A 110 -1.31 16.13 4.41
C THR A 110 -0.93 15.95 2.93
N ALA A 111 -1.88 15.52 2.10
CA ALA A 111 -1.72 15.58 0.64
C ALA A 111 -1.61 17.04 0.16
N ASP A 112 -0.74 17.30 -0.81
CA ASP A 112 -0.56 18.62 -1.44
C ASP A 112 -0.20 18.44 -2.92
N ARG A 113 -1.12 18.86 -3.80
CA ARG A 113 -0.95 18.73 -5.25
C ARG A 113 0.11 19.68 -5.81
N SER A 114 0.36 20.82 -5.18
CA SER A 114 1.31 21.84 -5.68
C SER A 114 2.74 21.31 -5.70
N VAL A 115 3.06 20.45 -4.74
CA VAL A 115 4.36 19.79 -4.59
C VAL A 115 4.31 18.30 -4.91
N SER A 116 3.23 17.83 -5.57
CA SER A 116 3.10 16.42 -5.96
C SER A 116 3.25 15.45 -4.77
N ARG A 117 2.59 15.76 -3.66
CA ARG A 117 2.55 14.93 -2.45
C ARG A 117 1.17 14.29 -2.32
N TRP A 118 1.13 12.98 -2.40
CA TRP A 118 -0.08 12.20 -2.24
C TRP A 118 -0.03 11.40 -0.93
N LEU A 119 -1.19 10.92 -0.48
CA LEU A 119 -1.29 9.91 0.56
C LEU A 119 -1.54 8.56 -0.09
N GLU A 120 -0.70 7.60 0.29
CA GLU A 120 -0.60 6.26 -0.24
C GLU A 120 -0.78 5.27 0.92
N VAL A 121 -1.27 4.08 0.61
CA VAL A 121 -1.38 2.99 1.59
C VAL A 121 -0.23 2.05 1.34
N HIS A 122 0.52 1.76 2.38
CA HIS A 122 1.69 0.91 2.34
C HIS A 122 1.50 -0.29 3.29
N GLU A 123 1.99 -1.46 2.89
CA GLU A 123 1.96 -2.67 3.70
C GLU A 123 3.18 -2.80 4.62
N ARG A 124 2.96 -3.01 5.92
CA ARG A 124 4.02 -3.48 6.83
C ARG A 124 3.96 -4.99 6.99
N TRP A 125 5.14 -5.60 6.87
CA TRP A 125 5.31 -7.04 6.86
C TRP A 125 6.16 -7.49 8.06
N VAL A 126 5.75 -8.59 8.68
CA VAL A 126 6.62 -9.37 9.57
C VAL A 126 7.08 -10.59 8.80
N PHE A 127 8.38 -10.89 8.90
CA PHE A 127 8.99 -12.05 8.27
C PHE A 127 9.35 -13.07 9.35
N ASP A 128 8.62 -14.19 9.39
CA ASP A 128 8.96 -15.33 10.25
C ASP A 128 9.89 -16.27 9.49
N GLU A 129 11.19 -16.23 9.81
CA GLU A 129 12.21 -17.07 9.17
C GLU A 129 12.04 -18.57 9.47
N ARG A 130 11.43 -18.92 10.61
CA ARG A 130 11.25 -20.33 10.99
C ARG A 130 10.23 -21.01 10.10
N SER A 131 9.07 -20.36 9.91
CA SER A 131 8.03 -20.85 9.00
C SER A 131 8.26 -20.43 7.54
N ARG A 132 9.18 -19.48 7.31
CA ARG A 132 9.40 -18.77 6.03
C ARG A 132 8.12 -18.13 5.52
N THR A 133 7.46 -17.36 6.39
CA THR A 133 6.20 -16.68 6.05
C THR A 133 6.37 -15.16 6.11
N GLN A 134 5.98 -14.49 5.02
CA GLN A 134 5.75 -13.05 4.98
C GLN A 134 4.30 -12.80 5.43
N ILE A 135 4.13 -12.10 6.55
CA ILE A 135 2.83 -11.92 7.19
C ILE A 135 2.45 -10.43 7.12
N LEU A 136 1.29 -10.13 6.54
CA LEU A 136 0.74 -8.78 6.57
C LEU A 136 0.32 -8.45 8.00
N ARG A 137 0.88 -7.37 8.57
CA ARG A 137 0.56 -6.97 9.96
C ARG A 137 -0.03 -5.59 10.10
N ARG A 138 0.12 -4.72 9.10
CA ARG A 138 -0.47 -3.38 9.11
C ARG A 138 -0.61 -2.81 7.71
N LEU A 139 -1.68 -2.04 7.51
CA LEU A 139 -1.78 -1.10 6.40
C LEU A 139 -1.63 0.31 6.96
N ILE A 140 -0.64 1.07 6.48
CA ILE A 140 -0.30 2.41 6.99
C ILE A 140 -0.49 3.47 5.90
N CYS A 141 -1.07 4.62 6.28
CA CYS A 141 -1.19 5.80 5.44
C CYS A 141 0.12 6.61 5.47
N VAL A 142 0.79 6.72 4.32
CA VAL A 142 2.08 7.41 4.20
C VAL A 142 2.05 8.45 3.08
N CYS A 143 2.81 9.54 3.24
CA CYS A 143 2.98 10.51 2.16
C CYS A 143 4.04 10.05 1.16
N THR A 144 4.00 10.58 -0.06
CA THR A 144 4.94 10.20 -1.14
C THR A 144 6.43 10.28 -0.77
N PRO A 145 6.93 11.32 -0.05
CA PRO A 145 8.29 11.32 0.47
C PRO A 145 8.60 10.16 1.43
N CYS A 146 7.76 9.91 2.44
CA CYS A 146 7.92 8.78 3.37
C CYS A 146 7.83 7.43 2.66
N HIS A 147 6.91 7.29 1.69
CA HIS A 147 6.78 6.10 0.87
C HIS A 147 8.03 5.85 0.02
N THR A 148 8.64 6.92 -0.52
CA THR A 148 9.90 6.85 -1.27
C THR A 148 11.06 6.38 -0.38
N VAL A 149 11.13 6.85 0.87
CA VAL A 149 12.10 6.37 1.86
C VAL A 149 11.86 4.92 2.22
N THR A 150 10.61 4.51 2.34
CA THR A 150 10.27 3.11 2.64
C THR A 150 10.80 2.17 1.56
N HIS A 151 10.71 2.55 0.29
CA HIS A 151 11.23 1.80 -0.86
C HIS A 151 12.64 2.26 -1.32
N PHE A 152 13.53 2.56 -0.36
CA PHE A 152 14.87 3.11 -0.60
C PHE A 152 15.74 2.20 -1.49
N GLY A 153 15.70 2.37 -2.80
CA GLY A 153 16.50 1.55 -3.72
C GLY A 153 15.94 1.36 -5.13
N LEU A 154 14.63 1.56 -5.34
CA LEU A 154 14.04 1.47 -6.68
C LEU A 154 14.45 2.62 -7.62
N ALA A 155 15.20 3.61 -7.13
CA ALA A 155 15.67 4.72 -7.93
C ALA A 155 17.13 5.05 -7.59
N ARG A 156 18.06 4.55 -8.41
CA ARG A 156 19.46 5.05 -8.48
C ARG A 156 19.54 6.58 -8.60
N VAL A 157 18.45 7.23 -9.03
CA VAL A 157 18.33 8.68 -9.26
C VAL A 157 17.70 9.44 -8.07
N ARG A 158 17.08 8.76 -7.08
CA ARG A 158 16.35 9.45 -5.97
C ARG A 158 16.90 9.19 -4.56
N GLY A 159 18.00 8.43 -4.43
CA GLY A 159 18.58 8.08 -3.12
C GLY A 159 18.94 9.30 -2.26
N GLY A 160 19.43 10.40 -2.86
CA GLY A 160 19.77 11.61 -2.12
C GLY A 160 18.55 12.32 -1.49
N GLN A 161 17.45 12.44 -2.24
CA GLN A 161 16.22 13.05 -1.72
C GLN A 161 15.56 12.18 -0.64
N ALA A 162 15.57 10.87 -0.82
CA ALA A 162 15.08 9.93 0.20
C ALA A 162 15.92 10.02 1.47
N LEU A 163 17.26 10.07 1.37
CA LEU A 163 18.13 10.17 2.54
C LEU A 163 17.90 11.47 3.30
N ALA A 164 17.77 12.60 2.58
CA ALA A 164 17.49 13.89 3.19
C ALA A 164 16.15 13.88 3.95
N HIS A 165 15.11 13.29 3.36
CA HIS A 165 13.81 13.19 4.03
C HIS A 165 13.83 12.23 5.23
N LEU A 166 14.59 11.12 5.15
CA LEU A 166 14.80 10.22 6.27
C LEU A 166 15.43 10.97 7.46
N ILE A 167 16.49 11.73 7.20
CA ILE A 167 17.17 12.57 8.19
C ILE A 167 16.21 13.61 8.79
N GLU A 168 15.47 14.32 7.94
CA GLU A 168 14.52 15.35 8.36
C GLU A 168 13.46 14.81 9.32
N VAL A 169 12.84 13.68 8.99
CA VAL A 169 11.72 13.12 9.77
C VAL A 169 12.21 12.42 11.05
N THR A 170 13.36 11.74 11.00
CA THR A 170 13.87 10.97 12.15
C THR A 170 14.76 11.78 13.08
N GLY A 171 15.30 12.92 12.62
CA GLY A 171 16.31 13.68 13.34
C GLY A 171 17.68 12.99 13.40
N ALA A 172 17.89 11.89 12.66
CA ALA A 172 19.15 11.16 12.65
C ALA A 172 20.28 11.97 11.99
N SER A 173 21.52 11.76 12.42
CA SER A 173 22.67 12.27 11.68
C SER A 173 22.80 11.60 10.31
N ALA A 174 23.49 12.24 9.37
CA ALA A 174 23.76 11.65 8.06
C ALA A 174 24.41 10.25 8.17
N GLU A 175 25.37 10.09 9.08
CA GLU A 175 26.02 8.80 9.32
C GLU A 175 25.04 7.74 9.87
N GLN A 176 24.17 8.12 10.80
CA GLN A 176 23.15 7.21 11.33
C GLN A 176 22.17 6.76 10.24
N ALA A 177 21.72 7.70 9.39
CA ALA A 177 20.82 7.41 8.29
C ALA A 177 21.49 6.50 7.23
N GLU A 178 22.75 6.75 6.87
CA GLU A 178 23.49 5.88 5.95
C GLU A 178 23.75 4.48 6.52
N ARG A 179 24.03 4.37 7.83
CA ARG A 179 24.11 3.06 8.49
C ARG A 179 22.78 2.33 8.46
N HIS A 180 21.67 3.02 8.72
CA HIS A 180 20.31 2.46 8.62
C HIS A 180 20.04 1.89 7.22
N VAL A 181 20.33 2.68 6.18
CA VAL A 181 20.18 2.25 4.78
C VAL A 181 21.03 1.00 4.52
N ARG A 182 22.31 1.00 4.87
CA ARG A 182 23.20 -0.17 4.67
C ARG A 182 22.66 -1.41 5.39
N HIS A 183 22.18 -1.25 6.62
CA HIS A 183 21.60 -2.35 7.37
C HIS A 183 20.34 -2.91 6.69
N ALA A 184 19.43 -2.05 6.24
CA ALA A 184 18.23 -2.46 5.53
C ALA A 184 18.54 -3.24 4.24
N PHE A 185 19.58 -2.83 3.48
CA PHE A 185 20.04 -3.58 2.31
C PHE A 185 20.64 -4.95 2.67
N ALA A 186 21.37 -5.07 3.79
CA ALA A 186 21.90 -6.35 4.24
C ALA A 186 20.75 -7.31 4.62
N VAL A 187 19.76 -6.85 5.39
CA VAL A 187 18.56 -7.63 5.72
C VAL A 187 17.79 -8.05 4.46
N TRP A 188 17.64 -7.13 3.51
CA TRP A 188 17.01 -7.43 2.22
C TRP A 188 17.75 -8.50 1.43
N GLU A 189 19.09 -8.45 1.40
CA GLU A 189 19.91 -9.43 0.71
C GLU A 189 19.75 -10.82 1.34
N ASP A 190 19.83 -10.91 2.66
CA ASP A 190 19.70 -12.18 3.39
C ASP A 190 18.31 -12.79 3.21
N ARG A 191 17.24 -12.00 3.40
CA ARG A 191 15.87 -12.48 3.19
C ARG A 191 15.58 -12.84 1.74
N SER A 192 16.23 -12.20 0.77
CA SER A 192 16.09 -12.51 -0.65
C SER A 192 16.69 -13.87 -1.05
N ARG A 193 17.48 -14.50 -0.18
CA ARG A 193 17.97 -15.88 -0.39
C ARG A 193 16.89 -16.92 -0.12
N LEU A 194 15.86 -16.57 0.63
CA LEU A 194 14.78 -17.46 1.02
C LEU A 194 13.56 -17.31 0.10
N VAL A 195 12.75 -18.36 0.04
CA VAL A 195 11.44 -18.37 -0.58
C VAL A 195 10.41 -18.27 0.54
N TRP A 196 9.48 -17.32 0.41
CA TRP A 196 8.54 -16.95 1.46
C TRP A 196 7.12 -17.30 1.06
N GLU A 197 6.39 -18.01 1.91
CA GLU A 197 4.93 -18.07 1.83
C GLU A 197 4.33 -16.70 2.18
N LEU A 198 3.09 -16.46 1.76
CA LEU A 198 2.39 -15.19 2.01
C LEU A 198 1.14 -15.43 2.86
N ASP A 199 1.07 -14.73 3.99
CA ASP A 199 -0.08 -14.72 4.88
C ASP A 199 -0.80 -13.36 4.80
N LEU A 200 -2.04 -13.43 4.30
CA LEU A 200 -2.99 -12.31 4.20
C LEU A 200 -4.25 -12.58 5.05
N SER A 201 -4.17 -13.44 6.06
CA SER A 201 -5.29 -13.80 6.93
C SER A 201 -5.98 -12.58 7.56
N MET A 202 -5.21 -11.55 7.91
CA MET A 202 -5.73 -10.25 8.38
C MET A 202 -6.80 -9.66 7.45
N LEU A 203 -6.71 -9.89 6.13
CA LEU A 203 -7.70 -9.43 5.16
C LEU A 203 -8.89 -10.37 5.07
N THR A 204 -8.67 -11.69 5.02
CA THR A 204 -9.76 -12.66 4.94
C THR A 204 -10.63 -12.65 6.17
N ASP A 205 -10.03 -12.46 7.35
CA ASP A 205 -10.72 -12.37 8.63
C ASP A 205 -11.54 -11.07 8.74
N ALA A 206 -11.16 -10.02 7.99
CA ALA A 206 -11.93 -8.80 7.82
C ALA A 206 -13.04 -8.90 6.74
N GLY A 207 -13.26 -10.09 6.16
CA GLY A 207 -14.25 -10.32 5.11
C GLY A 207 -13.82 -9.82 3.72
N ILE A 208 -12.52 -9.62 3.50
CA ILE A 208 -11.98 -9.31 2.16
C ILE A 208 -11.67 -10.61 1.43
N THR A 209 -12.20 -10.74 0.22
CA THR A 209 -11.84 -11.86 -0.66
C THR A 209 -10.44 -11.65 -1.22
N VAL A 210 -9.53 -12.55 -0.87
CA VAL A 210 -8.17 -12.59 -1.41
C VAL A 210 -8.13 -13.52 -2.63
N GLN A 211 -7.62 -13.00 -3.74
CA GLN A 211 -7.21 -13.81 -4.89
C GLN A 211 -5.82 -14.38 -4.59
N PRO A 212 -5.66 -15.71 -4.57
CA PRO A 212 -4.37 -16.32 -4.25
C PRO A 212 -3.32 -15.84 -5.25
N PRO A 213 -2.17 -15.33 -4.78
CA PRO A 213 -1.07 -15.05 -5.68
C PRO A 213 -0.49 -16.36 -6.25
N PRO A 214 0.40 -16.27 -7.26
CA PRO A 214 1.23 -17.41 -7.63
C PRO A 214 1.96 -17.98 -6.40
N ASP A 215 2.22 -19.29 -6.41
CA ASP A 215 2.94 -19.95 -5.33
C ASP A 215 4.33 -19.32 -5.10
N ALA A 216 4.86 -19.50 -3.89
CA ALA A 216 6.08 -18.84 -3.46
C ALA A 216 7.29 -19.14 -4.37
N LEU A 217 7.41 -20.37 -4.88
CA LEU A 217 8.51 -20.76 -5.76
C LEU A 217 8.39 -20.06 -7.12
N ARG A 218 7.19 -20.01 -7.69
CA ARG A 218 6.94 -19.32 -8.95
C ARG A 218 7.23 -17.83 -8.85
N ARG A 219 6.80 -17.17 -7.78
CA ARG A 219 7.12 -15.74 -7.53
C ARG A 219 8.62 -15.49 -7.47
N ALA A 220 9.35 -16.35 -6.73
CA ALA A 220 10.80 -16.27 -6.65
C ALA A 220 11.48 -16.46 -8.01
N GLN A 221 10.99 -17.37 -8.85
CA GLN A 221 11.51 -17.59 -10.21
C GLN A 221 11.26 -16.37 -11.11
N GLU A 222 10.05 -15.82 -11.10
CA GLU A 222 9.67 -14.63 -11.87
C GLU A 222 10.53 -13.41 -11.48
N ALA A 223 10.75 -13.19 -10.18
CA ALA A 223 11.61 -12.12 -9.69
C ALA A 223 13.08 -12.27 -10.11
N ARG A 224 13.63 -13.51 -10.07
CA ARG A 224 15.00 -13.79 -10.54
C ARG A 224 15.15 -13.55 -12.04
N ALA A 225 14.14 -13.91 -12.83
CA ALA A 225 14.12 -13.64 -14.26
C ALA A 225 14.11 -12.12 -14.52
N GLU A 226 13.30 -11.36 -13.78
CA GLU A 226 13.24 -9.90 -13.90
C GLU A 226 14.57 -9.22 -13.54
N LEU A 227 15.19 -9.60 -12.42
CA LEU A 227 16.50 -9.07 -12.03
C LEU A 227 17.58 -9.36 -13.07
N THR A 228 17.51 -10.52 -13.72
CA THR A 228 18.41 -10.87 -14.82
C THR A 228 18.21 -9.95 -16.02
N ARG A 229 16.94 -9.66 -16.39
CA ARG A 229 16.62 -8.70 -17.46
C ARG A 229 17.13 -7.29 -17.16
N GLN A 230 16.95 -6.81 -15.94
CA GLN A 230 17.41 -5.47 -15.53
C GLN A 230 18.94 -5.34 -15.48
N ARG A 231 19.66 -6.47 -15.39
CA ARG A 231 21.13 -6.54 -15.39
C ARG A 231 21.74 -6.79 -16.77
N ALA A 232 20.95 -7.17 -17.76
CA ALA A 232 21.45 -7.40 -19.11
C ALA A 232 21.89 -6.04 -19.72
N PRO A 233 23.15 -5.91 -20.21
CA PRO A 233 23.51 -4.78 -21.03
C PRO A 233 22.70 -4.85 -22.34
N PHE A 234 22.16 -3.71 -22.77
CA PHE A 234 21.47 -3.56 -24.06
C PHE A 234 22.35 -4.01 -25.22
#